data_AF-A0A941PGG7-F1
#
_entry.id   AF-A0A941PGG7-F1
#
_cell.length_a   1.000
_cell.length_b   1.000
_cell.length_c   1.000
_cell.angle_alpha   90.00
_cell.angle_beta   90.00
_cell.angle_gamma   90.00
#
_symmetry.space_group_name_H-M   'P 1'
#
loop_
_entity.id
_entity.type
_entity.pdbx_description
1 polymer ?
#
loop_
_entity_poly.entity_id
_entity_poly.type
_entity_poly.pdbx_seq_one_letter_code
_entity_poly.pdbx_strand_id
1 'polypeptide(L)' 'MNTDVIHGKWKEISGKLIQAWGKLTHDEILKMKGSREELEGILQKKYGYSKEQTKKEVDDFIKKNNL' A
#
# COMPACT_ATOMS: atom_id res chain seq x y z
N MET A 1 -5.91 -11.27 -7.59
CA MET A 1 -6.76 -11.93 -6.59
C MET A 1 -6.62 -11.37 -5.17
N ASN A 2 -5.62 -10.54 -4.84
CA ASN A 2 -5.41 -9.98 -3.48
C ASN A 2 -5.80 -8.50 -3.31
N THR A 3 -6.63 -7.93 -4.17
CA THR A 3 -7.02 -6.50 -4.08
C THR A 3 -8.06 -6.27 -2.98
N ASP A 4 -8.94 -7.26 -2.76
CA ASP A 4 -10.11 -7.16 -1.87
C ASP A 4 -9.72 -7.16 -0.38
N VAL A 5 -8.66 -7.89 -0.02
CA VAL A 5 -8.22 -8.02 1.38
C VAL A 5 -7.66 -6.72 1.94
N ILE A 6 -6.94 -5.97 1.11
CA ILE A 6 -6.40 -4.65 1.47
C ILE A 6 -7.54 -3.69 1.80
N HIS A 7 -8.63 -3.76 1.04
CA HIS A 7 -9.79 -2.89 1.24
C HIS A 7 -10.49 -3.18 2.57
N GLY A 8 -10.77 -4.45 2.88
CA GLY A 8 -11.44 -4.85 4.11
C GLY A 8 -10.63 -4.55 5.39
N LYS A 9 -9.30 -4.66 5.32
CA LYS A 9 -8.39 -4.39 6.45
C LYS A 9 -7.72 -3.02 6.37
N TRP A 10 -8.13 -2.14 5.46
CA TRP A 10 -7.41 -0.90 5.13
C TRP A 10 -7.10 -0.05 6.36
N LYS A 11 -8.09 0.11 7.24
CA LYS A 11 -7.98 0.91 8.47
C LYS A 11 -6.92 0.35 9.42
N GLU A 12 -6.81 -0.97 9.55
CA GLU A 12 -5.81 -1.63 10.39
C GLU A 12 -4.42 -1.56 9.76
N ILE A 13 -4.33 -1.72 8.44
CA ILE A 13 -3.03 -1.72 7.74
C ILE A 13 -2.51 -0.32 7.47
N SER A 14 -3.35 0.72 7.50
CA SER A 14 -2.96 2.12 7.25
C SER A 14 -1.79 2.57 8.13
N GLY A 15 -1.81 2.22 9.42
CA GLY A 15 -0.68 2.50 10.32
C GLY A 15 0.59 1.76 9.89
N LYS A 16 0.46 0.51 9.47
CA LYS A 16 1.57 -0.32 9.01
C LYS A 16 2.13 0.15 7.65
N LEU A 17 1.28 0.66 6.77
CA LEU A 17 1.69 1.26 5.49
C LEU A 17 2.61 2.47 5.73
N ILE A 18 2.28 3.34 6.70
CA ILE A 18 3.12 4.49 7.09
C ILE A 18 4.46 4.02 7.67
N GLN A 19 4.45 2.94 8.46
CA GLN A 19 5.67 2.34 9.02
C GLN A 19 6.56 1.71 7.94
N ALA A 20 5.96 1.01 6.97
CA ALA A 20 6.68 0.38 5.86
C ALA A 20 7.24 1.41 4.88
N TRP A 21 6.43 2.43 4.56
CA TRP A 21 6.77 3.49 3.64
C TRP A 21 6.68 4.84 4.34
N GLY A 22 7.73 5.21 5.07
CA GLY A 22 7.79 6.46 5.85
C GLY A 22 7.61 7.77 5.07
N LYS A 23 7.60 7.75 3.72
CA LYS A 23 7.22 8.91 2.90
C LYS A 23 5.70 9.05 2.76
N LEU A 24 4.92 8.00 3.03
CA LEU A 24 3.47 8.04 3.01
C LEU A 24 2.97 8.70 4.29
N THR A 25 1.98 9.58 4.14
CA THR A 25 1.30 10.24 5.27
C THR A 25 -0.08 9.65 5.46
N HIS A 26 -0.59 9.75 6.68
CA HIS A 26 -1.93 9.26 7.00
C HIS A 26 -3.01 9.83 6.07
N ASP A 27 -2.92 11.12 5.75
CA ASP A 27 -3.84 11.81 4.83
C ASP A 27 -3.87 11.19 3.42
N GLU A 28 -2.69 10.85 2.88
CA GLU A 28 -2.60 10.23 1.56
C GLU A 28 -3.22 8.83 1.58
N ILE A 29 -2.96 8.04 2.62
CA ILE A 29 -3.52 6.69 2.77
C ILE A 29 -5.05 6.75 2.92
N LEU A 30 -5.59 7.76 3.61
CA LEU A 30 -7.02 7.97 3.69
C LEU A 30 -7.65 8.32 2.34
N LYS A 31 -6.93 9.05 1.46
CA LYS A 31 -7.42 9.38 0.11
C LYS A 31 -7.52 8.18 -0.82
N MET A 32 -6.67 7.17 -0.66
CA MET A 32 -6.58 5.97 -1.52
C MET A 32 -7.76 4.98 -1.37
N LYS A 33 -8.73 5.28 -0.48
CA LYS A 33 -9.96 4.50 -0.25
C LYS A 33 -9.79 2.97 -0.10
N GLY A 34 -8.64 2.46 0.34
CA GLY A 34 -8.51 1.01 0.50
C GLY A 34 -7.98 0.23 -0.69
N SER A 35 -7.61 0.88 -1.79
CA SER A 35 -7.29 0.16 -3.03
C SER A 35 -5.79 -0.06 -3.22
N ARG A 36 -5.44 -1.31 -3.55
CA ARG A 36 -4.07 -1.69 -3.95
C ARG A 36 -3.55 -0.83 -5.10
N GLU A 37 -4.37 -0.56 -6.11
CA GLU A 37 -3.98 0.21 -7.29
C GLU A 37 -3.58 1.65 -6.94
N GLU A 38 -4.27 2.27 -5.98
CA GLU A 38 -3.94 3.62 -5.50
C GLU A 38 -2.65 3.62 -4.67
N LEU A 39 -2.45 2.58 -3.85
CA LEU A 39 -1.19 2.37 -3.13
C LEU A 39 -0.02 2.20 -4.13
N GLU A 40 -0.21 1.38 -5.17
CA GLU A 40 0.79 1.20 -6.22
C GLU A 40 1.05 2.53 -6.97
N GLY A 41 0.01 3.31 -7.23
CA GLY A 41 0.13 4.62 -7.88
C GLY A 41 0.95 5.62 -7.06
N ILE A 42 0.73 5.69 -5.74
CA ILE A 42 1.50 6.61 -4.90
C ILE A 42 2.95 6.16 -4.73
N LEU A 43 3.21 4.86 -4.65
CA LEU A 43 4.55 4.33 -4.50
C LEU A 43 5.38 4.63 -5.75
N GLN A 44 4.80 4.46 -6.93
CA GLN A 44 5.41 4.91 -8.18
C GLN A 44 5.71 6.42 -8.16
N LYS A 45 4.76 7.26 -7.72
CA LYS A 45 4.93 8.73 -7.69
C LYS A 45 5.94 9.23 -6.65
N LYS A 46 5.91 8.71 -5.42
CA LYS A 46 6.70 9.22 -4.27
C LYS A 46 8.08 8.57 -4.16
N TYR A 47 8.18 7.33 -4.60
CA TYR A 47 9.42 6.56 -4.55
C TYR A 47 10.07 6.37 -5.91
N GLY A 48 9.38 6.68 -7.02
CA GLY A 48 9.91 6.48 -8.37
C GLY A 48 10.03 5.00 -8.74
N TYR A 49 9.29 4.12 -8.06
CA TYR A 49 9.37 2.68 -8.31
C TYR A 49 8.78 2.32 -9.67
N SER A 50 9.38 1.34 -10.33
CA SER A 50 8.78 0.72 -11.50
C SER A 50 7.52 -0.06 -11.11
N LYS A 51 6.60 -0.30 -12.05
CA LYS A 51 5.40 -1.13 -11.82
C LYS A 51 5.72 -2.47 -11.16
N GLU A 52 6.78 -3.13 -11.61
CA GLU A 52 7.17 -4.45 -11.11
C GLU A 52 7.70 -4.39 -9.68
N GLN A 53 8.57 -3.42 -9.39
CA GLN A 53 9.07 -3.17 -8.04
C GLN A 53 7.94 -2.79 -7.09
N THR A 54 7.01 -1.96 -7.55
CA THR A 54 5.84 -1.56 -6.76
C THR A 54 4.95 -2.75 -6.43
N LYS A 55 4.67 -3.61 -7.43
CA LYS A 55 3.93 -4.85 -7.20
C LYS A 55 4.62 -5.73 -6.17
N LYS A 56 5.95 -5.86 -6.26
CA LYS A 56 6.75 -6.67 -5.35
C LYS A 56 6.72 -6.12 -3.93
N GLU A 57 6.88 -4.82 -3.76
CA GLU A 57 6.82 -4.12 -2.47
C GLU A 57 5.45 -4.30 -1.80
N VAL A 58 4.37 -4.12 -2.56
CA VAL A 58 3.01 -4.31 -2.05
C VAL A 58 2.75 -5.77 -1.71
N ASP A 59 3.22 -6.71 -2.54
CA ASP A 59 3.06 -8.14 -2.29
C ASP A 59 3.85 -8.61 -1.05
N ASP A 60 5.08 -8.14 -0.89
CA ASP A 60 5.91 -8.41 0.29
C ASP A 60 5.25 -7.86 1.56
N PHE A 61 4.67 -6.66 1.48
CA PHE A 61 3.92 -6.08 2.59
C PHE A 61 2.69 -6.92 2.97
N ILE A 62 1.91 -7.37 1.99
CA ILE A 62 0.74 -8.24 2.21
C ILE A 62 1.19 -9.54 2.89
N LYS A 63 2.22 -10.18 2.35
CA LYS A 63 2.79 -11.42 2.86
C LYS A 63 3.35 -11.27 4.28
N LYS A 64 4.08 -10.19 4.56
CA LYS A 64 4.64 -9.89 5.89
C LYS A 64 3.57 -9.66 6.95
N ASN A 65 2.38 -9.21 6.54
CA ASN A 65 1.28 -8.88 7.43
C ASN A 65 0.18 -9.96 7.47
N ASN A 66 0.39 -11.11 6.82
CA ASN A 66 -0.60 -12.18 6.66
C ASN A 66 -1.99 -11.63 6.26
N LEU A 67 -2.00 -10.75 5.26
CA LEU A 67 -3.22 -10.20 4.68
C LEU A 67 -3.72 -11.17 3.61
#